data_AF-A0A7Y2DQL4-F1
#
_entry.id   AF-A0A7Y2DQL4-F1
#
_cell.length_a   1.000
_cell.length_b   1.000
_cell.length_c   1.000
_cell.angle_alpha   90.00
_cell.angle_beta   90.00
_cell.angle_gamma   90.00
#
_symmetry.space_group_name_H-M   'P 1'
#
loop_
_entity.id
_entity.type
_entity.pdbx_description
1 polymer ?
#
loop_
_entity_poly.entity_id
_entity_poly.type
_entity_poly.pdbx_seq_one_letter_code
_entity_poly.pdbx_strand_id
1 'polypeptide(L)'
;MKRYLNIFMVVAALSTFSLGQDRKVNAVRTELSDKTCKATKSAPDPKNGVIGSKRCKGAAGFTLEIDFYEHGQDLTLISPGGKKFSIKMFTPMNEESYIGKEIEWRGLGSGKHFEPSAIIFEHDIIRRIAPDEEAKSKLAVVKIGEKSACLIADALTGRNYNLTKARKFADESDEMSCFWEELVNPANPYNEEFQSVNNFLAANLSKLGSGVSASAKGDLNGDGLEDWAGVVWDTQPEVLGGDVLSTLYVLLTDKKKGVLRVAGMSEEGMIRNSNCCSVEDVRIKNRSVYLQINARSHGGVRATTYQFKQHKNNAWRLIGLRIYNAISGDESREDSAIETDMNLLTGDVIVSWHEGKGNPEMKRRREKFEEFYLSRFDFGNVPAERFQEPPDSVQ
;
A
#
# COMPACT_ATOMS: atom_id res chain seq x y z
N MET A 1 43.78 -59.89 -28.08
CA MET A 1 42.71 -59.29 -27.23
C MET A 1 42.90 -57.78 -27.21
N LYS A 2 41.81 -57.02 -27.31
CA LYS A 2 41.66 -55.56 -27.15
C LYS A 2 42.16 -54.68 -28.32
N ARG A 3 41.24 -54.41 -29.25
CA ARG A 3 41.29 -53.28 -30.18
C ARG A 3 40.69 -52.05 -29.47
N TYR A 4 41.46 -50.97 -29.38
CA TYR A 4 41.00 -49.65 -28.95
C TYR A 4 40.47 -48.91 -30.18
N LEU A 5 39.18 -48.57 -30.17
CA LEU A 5 38.55 -47.71 -31.17
C LEU A 5 38.35 -46.33 -30.55
N ASN A 6 39.22 -45.39 -30.91
CA ASN A 6 39.09 -43.97 -30.59
C ASN A 6 37.96 -43.37 -31.44
N ILE A 7 36.85 -42.99 -30.80
CA ILE A 7 35.81 -42.16 -31.42
C ILE A 7 36.02 -40.73 -30.94
N PHE A 8 36.64 -39.91 -31.81
CA PHE A 8 36.64 -38.45 -31.68
C PHE A 8 35.27 -37.94 -32.12
N MET A 9 34.42 -37.58 -31.16
CA MET A 9 33.13 -36.92 -31.42
C MET A 9 33.38 -35.40 -31.51
N VAL A 10 33.40 -34.88 -32.73
CA VAL A 10 33.45 -33.44 -33.01
C VAL A 10 32.05 -32.87 -32.78
N VAL A 11 31.83 -32.25 -31.61
CA VAL A 11 30.62 -31.47 -31.33
C VAL A 11 30.78 -30.10 -31.98
N ALA A 12 30.24 -29.93 -33.18
CA ALA A 12 30.09 -28.64 -33.81
C ALA A 12 29.01 -27.84 -33.07
N ALA A 13 29.45 -26.91 -32.21
CA ALA A 13 28.58 -25.93 -31.56
C ALA A 13 28.05 -24.95 -32.63
N LEU A 14 26.88 -25.25 -33.20
CA LEU A 14 26.10 -24.29 -33.96
C LEU A 14 25.53 -23.25 -32.99
N SER A 15 26.26 -22.16 -32.80
CA SER A 15 25.76 -20.93 -32.20
C SER A 15 24.69 -20.35 -33.12
N THR A 16 23.44 -20.80 -32.98
CA THR A 16 22.30 -20.14 -33.59
C THR A 16 22.14 -18.78 -32.93
N PHE A 17 22.74 -17.75 -33.53
CA PHE A 17 22.36 -16.37 -33.28
C PHE A 17 20.91 -16.23 -33.73
N SER A 18 19.98 -16.35 -32.79
CA SER A 18 18.62 -15.86 -32.96
C SER A 18 18.72 -14.36 -33.14
N LEU A 19 18.86 -13.90 -34.38
CA LEU A 19 18.60 -12.52 -34.76
C LEU A 19 17.20 -12.21 -34.24
N GLY A 20 17.13 -11.41 -33.18
CA GLY A 20 15.89 -10.96 -32.58
C GLY A 20 15.09 -10.25 -33.66
N GLN A 21 14.13 -10.95 -34.26
CA GLN A 21 13.10 -10.29 -35.05
C GLN A 21 12.39 -9.36 -34.08
N ASP A 22 12.48 -8.04 -34.34
CA ASP A 22 11.68 -7.04 -33.66
C ASP A 22 10.23 -7.49 -33.71
N ARG A 23 9.74 -8.01 -32.58
CA ARG A 23 8.36 -8.45 -32.46
C ARG A 23 7.52 -7.18 -32.46
N LYS A 24 6.92 -6.88 -33.60
CA LYS A 24 6.07 -5.71 -33.76
C LYS A 24 4.87 -5.80 -32.82
N VAL A 25 4.88 -4.98 -31.77
CA VAL A 25 3.75 -4.82 -30.85
C VAL A 25 2.66 -4.02 -31.54
N ASN A 26 1.42 -4.52 -31.47
CA ASN A 26 0.25 -3.89 -32.06
C ASN A 26 -0.66 -3.30 -30.97
N ALA A 27 -1.50 -2.34 -31.39
CA ALA A 27 -2.45 -1.67 -30.53
C ALA A 27 -3.89 -1.97 -30.97
N VAL A 28 -4.77 -2.25 -30.00
CA VAL A 28 -6.22 -2.35 -30.20
C VAL A 28 -6.90 -1.44 -29.20
N ARG A 29 -7.96 -0.73 -29.57
CA ARG A 29 -8.67 0.18 -28.67
C ARG A 29 -10.06 -0.32 -28.33
N THR A 30 -10.47 -0.09 -27.09
CA THR A 30 -11.84 -0.34 -26.62
C THR A 30 -12.40 0.93 -26.02
N GLU A 31 -13.48 1.43 -26.63
CA GLU A 31 -14.27 2.53 -26.09
C GLU A 31 -15.14 2.05 -24.91
N LEU A 32 -15.21 2.85 -23.84
CA LEU A 32 -15.91 2.55 -22.58
C LEU A 32 -17.23 3.33 -22.41
N SER A 33 -17.82 3.81 -23.51
CA SER A 33 -19.08 4.56 -23.49
C SER A 33 -20.30 3.66 -23.23
N ASP A 34 -21.41 4.26 -22.84
CA ASP A 34 -22.67 3.53 -22.56
C ASP A 34 -23.26 2.88 -23.81
N LYS A 35 -22.76 3.21 -25.00
CA LYS A 35 -23.15 2.57 -26.27
C LYS A 35 -22.45 1.23 -26.47
N THR A 36 -21.22 1.10 -26.01
CA THR A 36 -20.40 -0.11 -26.16
C THR A 36 -20.44 -1.01 -24.93
N CYS A 37 -20.67 -0.42 -23.77
CA CYS A 37 -20.76 -1.10 -22.48
C CYS A 37 -22.22 -1.36 -22.08
N LYS A 38 -22.48 -2.51 -21.48
CA LYS A 38 -23.80 -2.88 -20.95
C LYS A 38 -23.80 -2.76 -19.44
N ALA A 39 -24.74 -2.01 -18.88
CA ALA A 39 -25.00 -2.05 -17.44
C ALA A 39 -25.28 -3.49 -17.01
N THR A 40 -24.68 -3.91 -15.90
CA THR A 40 -25.00 -5.21 -15.32
C THR A 40 -26.21 -5.05 -14.39
N LYS A 41 -27.06 -6.07 -14.31
CA LYS A 41 -28.20 -6.09 -13.38
C LYS A 41 -27.79 -6.40 -11.94
N SER A 42 -26.50 -6.32 -11.61
CA SER A 42 -26.05 -6.60 -10.26
C SER A 42 -26.72 -5.56 -9.35
N ALA A 43 -27.58 -6.04 -8.44
CA ALA A 43 -28.13 -5.17 -7.41
C ALA A 43 -26.95 -4.54 -6.67
N PRO A 44 -27.07 -3.29 -6.20
CA PRO A 44 -26.10 -2.71 -5.30
C PRO A 44 -25.78 -3.74 -4.21
N ASP A 45 -24.50 -4.05 -4.03
CA ASP A 45 -24.07 -4.94 -2.96
C ASP A 45 -23.61 -4.04 -1.80
N PRO A 46 -24.50 -3.72 -0.85
CA PRO A 46 -24.17 -2.80 0.24
C PRO A 46 -23.04 -3.34 1.12
N LYS A 47 -22.72 -4.64 1.07
CA LYS A 47 -21.58 -5.19 1.82
C LYS A 47 -20.24 -4.77 1.24
N ASN A 48 -20.20 -4.44 -0.05
CA ASN A 48 -18.97 -4.12 -0.79
C ASN A 48 -18.93 -2.67 -1.30
N GLY A 49 -19.98 -1.87 -1.05
CA GLY A 49 -20.05 -0.45 -1.45
C GLY A 49 -20.24 -0.19 -2.95
N VAL A 50 -20.46 -1.23 -3.75
CA VAL A 50 -20.69 -1.11 -5.20
C VAL A 50 -22.12 -0.60 -5.43
N ILE A 51 -22.24 0.58 -6.04
CA ILE A 51 -23.53 1.23 -6.36
C ILE A 51 -24.02 0.90 -7.78
N GLY A 52 -23.14 0.36 -8.63
CA GLY A 52 -23.49 -0.13 -9.97
C GLY A 52 -22.29 -0.73 -10.68
N SER A 53 -22.51 -1.37 -11.83
CA SER A 53 -21.40 -1.80 -12.69
C SER A 53 -21.78 -1.90 -14.16
N LYS A 54 -20.77 -1.78 -15.03
CA LYS A 54 -20.92 -1.98 -16.48
C LYS A 54 -19.90 -2.96 -17.02
N ARG A 55 -20.28 -3.70 -18.06
CA ARG A 55 -19.41 -4.64 -18.79
C ARG A 55 -19.20 -4.20 -20.23
N CYS A 56 -17.95 -4.12 -20.64
CA CYS A 56 -17.54 -3.76 -22.00
C CYS A 56 -16.80 -4.94 -22.64
N LYS A 57 -17.00 -5.17 -23.94
CA LYS A 57 -16.21 -6.17 -24.68
C LYS A 57 -14.80 -5.63 -24.90
N GLY A 58 -13.79 -6.38 -24.45
CA GLY A 58 -12.38 -6.07 -24.65
C GLY A 58 -11.78 -6.73 -25.90
N ALA A 59 -10.46 -6.63 -26.04
CA ALA A 59 -9.71 -7.32 -27.09
C ALA A 59 -9.54 -8.82 -26.77
N ALA A 60 -9.32 -9.64 -27.81
CA ALA A 60 -8.99 -11.07 -27.68
C ALA A 60 -9.94 -11.90 -26.79
N GLY A 61 -11.23 -11.52 -26.72
CA GLY A 61 -12.24 -12.21 -25.92
C GLY A 61 -12.25 -11.83 -24.43
N PHE A 62 -11.40 -10.90 -23.99
CA PHE A 62 -11.51 -10.33 -22.65
C PHE A 62 -12.81 -9.53 -22.49
N THR A 63 -13.29 -9.46 -21.25
CA THR A 63 -14.35 -8.55 -20.83
C THR A 63 -13.80 -7.60 -19.78
N LEU A 64 -14.18 -6.33 -19.87
CA LEU A 64 -13.89 -5.30 -18.89
C LEU A 64 -15.13 -5.11 -18.02
N GLU A 65 -15.00 -5.25 -16.71
CA GLU A 65 -16.04 -4.94 -15.73
C GLU A 65 -15.60 -3.71 -14.95
N ILE A 66 -16.41 -2.65 -14.98
CA ILE A 66 -16.16 -1.39 -14.27
C ILE A 66 -17.20 -1.30 -13.17
N ASP A 67 -16.75 -1.38 -11.93
CA ASP A 67 -17.58 -1.25 -10.74
C ASP A 67 -17.54 0.21 -10.29
N PHE A 68 -18.72 0.77 -10.01
CA PHE A 68 -18.89 2.14 -9.52
C PHE A 68 -19.12 2.09 -8.02
N TYR A 69 -18.43 2.94 -7.30
CA TYR A 69 -18.59 3.19 -5.89
C TYR A 69 -19.13 4.60 -5.69
N GLU A 70 -19.56 4.91 -4.47
CA GLU A 70 -19.89 6.30 -4.10
C GLU A 70 -18.72 7.24 -4.38
N HIS A 71 -17.47 6.74 -4.29
CA HIS A 71 -16.26 7.54 -4.39
C HIS A 71 -15.20 6.97 -5.34
N GLY A 72 -15.60 6.62 -6.55
CA GLY A 72 -14.67 6.22 -7.61
C GLY A 72 -15.10 4.95 -8.34
N GLN A 73 -14.15 4.36 -9.06
CA GLN A 73 -14.37 3.17 -9.87
C GLN A 73 -13.25 2.17 -9.67
N ASP A 74 -13.54 0.88 -9.84
CA ASP A 74 -12.53 -0.17 -10.00
C ASP A 74 -12.65 -0.81 -11.39
N LEU A 75 -11.51 -1.26 -11.92
CA LEU A 75 -11.46 -2.02 -13.17
C LEU A 75 -11.20 -3.49 -12.87
N THR A 76 -12.05 -4.38 -13.36
CA THR A 76 -11.83 -5.82 -13.34
C THR A 76 -11.65 -6.35 -14.75
N LEU A 77 -10.52 -6.99 -15.01
CA LEU A 77 -10.27 -7.75 -16.24
C LEU A 77 -10.81 -9.17 -16.09
N ILE A 78 -11.67 -9.59 -17.02
CA ILE A 78 -12.20 -10.95 -17.08
C ILE A 78 -11.60 -11.62 -18.31
N SER A 79 -10.77 -12.64 -18.11
CA SER A 79 -10.15 -13.39 -19.20
C SER A 79 -11.19 -14.15 -20.04
N PRO A 80 -10.84 -14.60 -21.26
CA PRO A 80 -11.73 -15.43 -22.08
C PRO A 80 -12.18 -16.71 -21.35
N GLY A 81 -11.37 -17.24 -20.43
CA GLY A 81 -11.70 -18.39 -19.58
C GLY A 81 -12.54 -18.03 -18.34
N GLY A 82 -12.96 -16.77 -18.18
CA GLY A 82 -13.79 -16.29 -17.08
C GLY A 82 -13.02 -15.95 -15.80
N LYS A 83 -11.68 -16.02 -15.79
CA LYS A 83 -10.88 -15.65 -14.61
C LYS A 83 -10.91 -14.13 -14.43
N LYS A 84 -11.21 -13.67 -13.22
CA LYS A 84 -11.24 -12.24 -12.86
C LYS A 84 -9.91 -11.77 -12.29
N PHE A 85 -9.49 -10.57 -12.68
CA PHE A 85 -8.34 -9.86 -12.14
C PHE A 85 -8.78 -8.43 -11.79
N SER A 86 -8.97 -8.16 -10.50
CA SER A 86 -9.31 -6.82 -10.02
C SER A 86 -8.06 -5.94 -10.02
N ILE A 87 -8.15 -4.82 -10.72
CA ILE A 87 -7.12 -3.78 -10.80
C ILE A 87 -7.59 -2.64 -9.89
N LYS A 88 -7.02 -2.61 -8.69
CA LYS A 88 -7.21 -1.49 -7.77
C LYS A 88 -6.33 -0.34 -8.23
N MET A 89 -6.95 0.79 -8.55
CA MET A 89 -6.22 2.02 -8.77
C MET A 89 -5.78 2.55 -7.41
N PHE A 90 -4.53 2.98 -7.30
CA PHE A 90 -4.09 3.67 -6.09
C PHE A 90 -4.73 5.06 -6.12
N THR A 91 -5.48 5.45 -5.10
CA THR A 91 -5.79 6.86 -4.89
C THR A 91 -5.43 7.21 -3.46
N PRO A 92 -4.71 8.31 -3.22
CA PRO A 92 -4.56 8.87 -1.89
C PRO A 92 -5.91 9.04 -1.20
N MET A 93 -5.92 9.05 0.13
CA MET A 93 -7.13 9.37 0.86
C MET A 93 -7.61 10.77 0.45
N ASN A 94 -8.91 10.91 0.17
CA ASN A 94 -9.55 12.11 -0.40
C ASN A 94 -9.39 12.31 -1.91
N GLU A 95 -8.84 11.34 -2.65
CA GLU A 95 -8.89 11.33 -4.10
C GLU A 95 -9.84 10.22 -4.59
N GLU A 96 -10.61 10.54 -5.63
CA GLU A 96 -11.47 9.61 -6.35
C GLU A 96 -10.88 9.39 -7.74
N SER A 97 -10.91 8.16 -8.23
CA SER A 97 -10.42 7.81 -9.56
C SER A 97 -11.55 7.31 -10.43
N TYR A 98 -11.68 7.93 -11.60
CA TYR A 98 -12.67 7.60 -12.60
C TYR A 98 -11.97 7.14 -13.86
N ILE A 99 -12.31 5.95 -14.36
CA ILE A 99 -11.69 5.41 -15.58
C ILE A 99 -12.15 6.25 -16.77
N GLY A 100 -11.19 6.63 -17.61
CA GLY A 100 -11.39 7.41 -18.82
C GLY A 100 -12.22 6.67 -19.87
N LYS A 101 -12.37 7.30 -21.04
CA LYS A 101 -13.32 6.84 -22.08
C LYS A 101 -12.80 5.68 -22.92
N GLU A 102 -11.52 5.35 -22.85
CA GLU A 102 -10.88 4.37 -23.72
C GLU A 102 -9.81 3.55 -22.96
N ILE A 103 -9.64 2.30 -23.40
CA ILE A 103 -8.51 1.45 -23.05
C ILE A 103 -7.75 1.08 -24.33
N GLU A 104 -6.43 1.27 -24.33
CA GLU A 104 -5.52 0.79 -25.38
C GLU A 104 -4.88 -0.53 -24.94
N TRP A 105 -5.18 -1.61 -25.65
CA TRP A 105 -4.56 -2.92 -25.50
C TRP A 105 -3.27 -2.98 -26.28
N ARG A 106 -2.24 -3.56 -25.68
CA ARG A 106 -0.91 -3.78 -26.28
C ARG A 106 -0.62 -5.27 -26.28
N GLY A 107 -0.05 -5.77 -27.37
CA GLY A 107 0.16 -7.21 -27.53
C GLY A 107 0.74 -7.60 -28.87
N LEU A 108 0.96 -8.91 -29.04
CA LEU A 108 1.48 -9.50 -30.27
C LEU A 108 0.36 -9.96 -31.20
N GLY A 109 0.68 -10.13 -32.49
CA GLY A 109 -0.29 -10.58 -33.49
C GLY A 109 -1.33 -9.51 -33.85
N SER A 110 -2.33 -9.88 -34.63
CA SER A 110 -3.37 -8.94 -35.10
C SER A 110 -4.70 -9.64 -35.36
N GLY A 111 -5.79 -8.86 -35.36
CA GLY A 111 -7.14 -9.36 -35.62
C GLY A 111 -7.54 -10.47 -34.64
N LYS A 112 -7.86 -11.65 -35.17
CA LYS A 112 -8.27 -12.82 -34.36
C LYS A 112 -7.11 -13.50 -33.62
N HIS A 113 -5.87 -13.21 -34.01
CA HIS A 113 -4.65 -13.76 -33.40
C HIS A 113 -3.94 -12.72 -32.50
N PHE A 114 -4.65 -11.66 -32.10
CA PHE A 114 -4.10 -10.68 -31.17
C PHE A 114 -4.03 -11.27 -29.76
N GLU A 115 -2.85 -11.24 -29.15
CA GLU A 115 -2.58 -11.75 -27.81
C GLU A 115 -2.15 -10.57 -26.92
N PRO A 116 -3.05 -10.04 -26.06
CA PRO A 116 -2.75 -8.89 -25.22
C PRO A 116 -1.78 -9.25 -24.10
N SER A 117 -0.72 -8.46 -23.95
CA SER A 117 0.24 -8.53 -22.85
C SER A 117 0.08 -7.37 -21.84
N ALA A 118 -0.56 -6.27 -22.25
CA ALA A 118 -0.83 -5.15 -21.37
C ALA A 118 -2.05 -4.32 -21.82
N ILE A 119 -2.55 -3.49 -20.91
CA ILE A 119 -3.48 -2.40 -21.22
C ILE A 119 -2.97 -1.07 -20.70
N ILE A 120 -3.37 -0.01 -21.37
CA ILE A 120 -3.16 1.38 -21.00
C ILE A 120 -4.53 2.02 -20.89
N PHE A 121 -4.80 2.74 -19.81
CA PHE A 121 -6.02 3.51 -19.68
C PHE A 121 -5.75 4.83 -18.98
N GLU A 122 -6.57 5.81 -19.31
CA GLU A 122 -6.62 7.07 -18.60
C GLU A 122 -7.52 6.92 -17.37
N HIS A 123 -7.20 7.62 -16.30
CA HIS A 123 -8.09 7.78 -15.17
C HIS A 123 -8.01 9.22 -14.64
N ASP A 124 -9.18 9.79 -14.40
CA ASP A 124 -9.37 11.14 -13.92
C ASP A 124 -9.37 11.12 -12.40
N ILE A 125 -8.45 11.89 -11.81
CA ILE A 125 -8.33 12.00 -10.36
C ILE A 125 -8.95 13.29 -9.89
N ILE A 126 -9.97 13.17 -9.04
CA ILE A 126 -10.71 14.29 -8.45
C ILE A 126 -10.43 14.31 -6.95
N ARG A 127 -10.16 15.50 -6.42
CA ARG A 127 -9.97 15.70 -4.98
C ARG A 127 -11.31 15.98 -4.33
N ARG A 128 -11.72 15.15 -3.36
CA ARG A 128 -12.99 15.32 -2.63
C ARG A 128 -13.10 16.63 -1.89
N ILE A 129 -11.97 17.11 -1.37
CA ILE A 129 -11.86 18.35 -0.60
C ILE A 129 -11.92 19.61 -1.47
N ALA A 130 -11.76 19.47 -2.80
CA ALA A 130 -11.82 20.55 -3.76
C ALA A 130 -12.43 20.03 -5.07
N PRO A 131 -13.73 19.66 -5.07
CA PRO A 131 -14.36 19.02 -6.23
C PRO A 131 -14.45 19.94 -7.45
N ASP A 132 -14.29 21.25 -7.24
CA ASP A 132 -14.24 22.26 -8.31
C ASP A 132 -12.86 22.37 -8.98
N GLU A 133 -11.81 21.72 -8.44
CA GLU A 133 -10.53 21.61 -9.15
C GLU A 133 -10.70 20.74 -10.40
N GLU A 134 -10.10 21.18 -11.52
CA GLU A 134 -10.08 20.37 -12.74
C GLU A 134 -9.48 18.99 -12.45
N ALA A 135 -10.21 17.95 -12.86
CA ALA A 135 -9.76 16.58 -12.71
C ALA A 135 -8.38 16.40 -13.35
N LYS A 136 -7.47 15.77 -12.63
CA LYS A 136 -6.12 15.49 -13.14
C LYS A 136 -6.14 14.14 -13.84
N SER A 137 -6.19 14.17 -15.16
CA SER A 137 -6.12 12.95 -15.96
C SER A 137 -4.71 12.35 -15.93
N LYS A 138 -4.65 11.06 -15.64
CA LYS A 138 -3.43 10.28 -15.47
C LYS A 138 -3.51 9.00 -16.28
N LEU A 139 -2.36 8.41 -16.61
CA LEU A 139 -2.30 7.15 -17.34
C LEU A 139 -1.84 6.03 -16.40
N ALA A 140 -2.50 4.89 -16.50
CA ALA A 140 -2.16 3.64 -15.84
C ALA A 140 -1.81 2.59 -16.88
N VAL A 141 -0.86 1.71 -16.56
CA VAL A 141 -0.47 0.56 -17.38
C VAL A 141 -0.54 -0.70 -16.55
N VAL A 142 -1.28 -1.69 -17.06
CA VAL A 142 -1.47 -2.98 -16.41
C VAL A 142 -0.86 -4.07 -17.29
N LYS A 143 0.03 -4.88 -16.71
CA LYS A 143 0.51 -6.13 -17.29
C LYS A 143 -0.57 -7.20 -17.19
N ILE A 144 -0.74 -7.98 -18.25
CA ILE A 144 -1.62 -9.14 -18.32
C ILE A 144 -0.74 -10.38 -18.44
N GLY A 145 -0.70 -11.19 -17.39
CA GLY A 145 -0.08 -12.51 -17.39
C GLY A 145 -1.12 -13.63 -17.56
N GLU A 146 -0.63 -14.86 -17.75
CA GLU A 146 -1.51 -16.04 -17.85
C GLU A 146 -2.40 -16.21 -16.60
N LYS A 147 -1.87 -15.85 -15.44
CA LYS A 147 -2.51 -16.11 -14.13
C LYS A 147 -2.70 -14.86 -13.29
N SER A 148 -2.32 -13.69 -13.75
CA SER A 148 -2.45 -12.43 -13.00
C SER A 148 -2.63 -11.26 -13.95
N ALA A 149 -3.14 -10.15 -13.40
CA ALA A 149 -3.00 -8.85 -14.04
C ALA A 149 -2.69 -7.83 -12.93
N CYS A 150 -1.78 -6.90 -13.22
CA CYS A 150 -1.21 -6.03 -12.21
C CYS A 150 -0.78 -4.69 -12.79
N LEU A 151 -0.88 -3.63 -12.01
CA LEU A 151 -0.36 -2.31 -12.37
C LEU A 151 1.17 -2.36 -12.45
N ILE A 152 1.78 -1.86 -13.53
CA ILE A 152 3.25 -1.77 -13.72
C ILE A 152 3.74 -0.33 -13.90
N ALA A 153 2.82 0.61 -14.15
CA ALA A 153 3.11 2.04 -14.17
C ALA A 153 1.84 2.86 -13.92
N ASP A 154 1.98 3.99 -13.23
CA ASP A 154 0.90 4.92 -12.92
C ASP A 154 1.49 6.34 -12.79
N ALA A 155 0.90 7.33 -13.48
CA ALA A 155 1.29 8.73 -13.39
C ALA A 155 1.14 9.32 -11.98
N LEU A 156 0.46 8.65 -11.04
CA LEU A 156 0.39 9.05 -9.64
C LEU A 156 1.76 9.13 -8.96
N THR A 157 2.78 8.42 -9.45
CA THR A 157 4.12 8.46 -8.86
C THR A 157 4.93 9.72 -9.21
N GLY A 158 4.28 10.84 -9.57
CA GLY A 158 4.91 12.16 -9.67
C GLY A 158 5.83 12.42 -10.88
N ARG A 159 5.90 11.52 -11.86
CA ARG A 159 6.75 11.70 -13.06
C ARG A 159 5.93 12.25 -14.22
N ASN A 160 6.51 13.16 -15.02
CA ASN A 160 5.98 13.53 -16.34
C ASN A 160 5.83 12.27 -17.21
N TYR A 161 4.61 11.75 -17.23
CA TYR A 161 4.24 10.44 -17.77
C TYR A 161 3.24 10.67 -18.90
N ASN A 162 3.74 10.53 -20.13
CA ASN A 162 2.93 10.70 -21.34
C ASN A 162 2.65 9.35 -21.99
N LEU A 163 1.76 9.36 -22.99
CA LEU A 163 1.33 8.17 -23.70
C LEU A 163 2.50 7.39 -24.35
N THR A 164 3.54 8.08 -24.80
CA THR A 164 4.73 7.43 -25.39
C THR A 164 5.45 6.56 -24.36
N LYS A 165 5.64 7.06 -23.12
CA LYS A 165 6.24 6.27 -22.03
C LYS A 165 5.31 5.14 -21.60
N ALA A 166 4.00 5.39 -21.53
CA ALA A 166 3.03 4.35 -21.17
C ALA A 166 3.04 3.19 -22.17
N ARG A 167 3.09 3.50 -23.47
CA ARG A 167 3.26 2.48 -24.52
C ARG A 167 4.55 1.71 -24.38
N LYS A 168 5.67 2.39 -24.10
CA LYS A 168 6.95 1.72 -23.87
C LYS A 168 6.85 0.69 -22.73
N PHE A 169 6.31 1.08 -21.58
CA PHE A 169 6.14 0.14 -20.45
C PHE A 169 5.19 -1.01 -20.75
N ALA A 170 4.13 -0.76 -21.52
CA ALA A 170 3.21 -1.80 -21.94
C ALA A 170 3.87 -2.78 -22.95
N ASP A 171 4.68 -2.26 -23.87
CA ASP A 171 5.41 -3.04 -24.86
C ASP A 171 6.53 -3.89 -24.20
N GLU A 172 7.13 -3.39 -23.12
CA GLU A 172 8.15 -4.07 -22.30
C GLU A 172 7.54 -4.80 -21.08
N SER A 173 6.21 -4.98 -21.03
CA SER A 173 5.50 -5.44 -19.83
C SER A 173 5.97 -6.80 -19.29
N ASP A 174 6.44 -7.70 -20.15
CA ASP A 174 6.99 -9.00 -19.74
C ASP A 174 8.24 -8.84 -18.85
N GLU A 175 9.06 -7.81 -19.09
CA GLU A 175 10.25 -7.47 -18.32
C GLU A 175 9.94 -6.61 -17.08
N MET A 176 8.75 -6.01 -17.05
CA MET A 176 8.30 -5.15 -15.95
C MET A 176 7.76 -5.99 -14.79
N SER A 177 8.13 -5.59 -13.57
CA SER A 177 7.59 -6.15 -12.34
C SER A 177 6.26 -5.49 -11.99
N CYS A 178 5.29 -6.30 -11.56
CA CYS A 178 4.03 -5.82 -10.99
C CYS A 178 4.29 -4.93 -9.77
N PHE A 179 3.58 -3.81 -9.63
CA PHE A 179 3.52 -3.05 -8.39
C PHE A 179 2.90 -3.85 -7.23
N TRP A 180 2.22 -4.98 -7.51
CA TRP A 180 1.36 -5.65 -6.53
C TRP A 180 1.47 -7.18 -6.43
N GLU A 181 2.36 -7.87 -7.17
CA GLU A 181 2.72 -9.26 -6.80
C GLU A 181 3.71 -9.30 -5.61
N GLU A 182 4.29 -8.14 -5.27
CA GLU A 182 5.24 -7.96 -4.18
C GLU A 182 4.97 -6.63 -3.43
N LEU A 183 4.38 -6.67 -2.22
CA LEU A 183 4.69 -5.67 -1.17
C LEU A 183 6.14 -5.84 -0.66
N VAL A 184 7.06 -6.26 -1.53
CA VAL A 184 8.36 -6.83 -1.14
C VAL A 184 9.54 -6.22 -1.91
N ASN A 185 9.40 -5.74 -3.14
CA ASN A 185 10.50 -4.97 -3.72
C ASN A 185 10.05 -4.17 -4.94
N PRO A 186 9.80 -2.86 -4.82
CA PRO A 186 9.49 -2.11 -6.02
C PRO A 186 10.82 -1.73 -6.67
N ALA A 187 10.81 -1.54 -7.99
CA ALA A 187 11.47 -0.35 -8.51
C ALA A 187 10.78 0.84 -7.81
N ASN A 188 11.34 1.15 -6.65
CA ASN A 188 10.73 1.84 -5.55
C ASN A 188 10.45 3.30 -5.92
N PRO A 189 9.28 3.88 -5.65
CA PRO A 189 9.24 5.34 -5.48
C PRO A 189 10.29 5.79 -4.43
N TYR A 190 10.81 4.88 -3.60
CA TYR A 190 11.93 5.08 -2.68
C TYR A 190 13.36 4.90 -3.25
N ASN A 191 13.55 4.84 -4.58
CA ASN A 191 14.90 4.97 -5.15
C ASN A 191 15.40 6.42 -5.17
N GLU A 192 14.55 7.36 -4.74
CA GLU A 192 15.01 8.71 -4.45
C GLU A 192 15.98 8.66 -3.27
N GLU A 193 17.19 9.13 -3.57
CA GLU A 193 18.28 9.22 -2.62
C GLU A 193 18.30 10.61 -2.03
N PHE A 194 18.17 10.70 -0.72
CA PHE A 194 18.19 11.96 -0.01
C PHE A 194 19.53 12.11 0.69
N GLN A 195 20.18 13.26 0.50
CA GLN A 195 21.46 13.54 1.17
C GLN A 195 21.29 13.72 2.69
N SER A 196 20.08 14.04 3.15
CA SER A 196 19.76 14.22 4.56
C SER A 196 18.26 14.07 4.82
N VAL A 197 17.88 13.88 6.08
CA VAL A 197 16.47 13.91 6.51
C VAL A 197 15.83 15.26 6.13
N ASN A 198 16.56 16.37 6.23
CA ASN A 198 16.04 17.69 5.84
C ASN A 198 15.75 17.77 4.34
N ASN A 199 16.57 17.15 3.49
CA ASN A 199 16.31 17.10 2.04
C ASN A 199 15.06 16.25 1.75
N PHE A 200 14.91 15.12 2.46
CA PHE A 200 13.70 14.30 2.38
C PHE A 200 12.47 15.10 2.81
N LEU A 201 12.51 15.74 3.98
CA LEU A 201 11.41 16.55 4.49
C LEU A 201 11.11 17.72 3.56
N ALA A 202 12.10 18.44 3.04
CA ALA A 202 11.87 19.53 2.09
C ALA A 202 11.18 19.07 0.79
N ALA A 203 11.52 17.87 0.30
CA ALA A 203 10.87 17.29 -0.87
C ALA A 203 9.42 16.86 -0.60
N ASN A 204 9.11 16.40 0.62
CA ASN A 204 7.83 15.80 0.96
C ASN A 204 6.86 16.75 1.72
N LEU A 205 7.38 17.80 2.36
CA LEU A 205 6.61 18.78 3.17
C LEU A 205 6.28 20.07 2.40
N SER A 206 6.26 20.04 1.07
CA SER A 206 6.18 21.27 0.25
C SER A 206 4.84 22.03 0.32
N LYS A 207 3.85 21.53 1.07
CA LYS A 207 2.58 22.24 1.26
C LYS A 207 2.65 23.15 2.49
N LEU A 208 2.05 24.33 2.36
CA LEU A 208 1.92 25.31 3.45
C LEU A 208 1.14 24.66 4.61
N GLY A 209 1.87 24.16 5.61
CA GLY A 209 1.29 23.44 6.73
C GLY A 209 1.63 21.95 6.81
N SER A 210 2.66 21.43 6.14
CA SER A 210 3.16 20.09 6.48
C SER A 210 4.25 20.17 7.57
N GLY A 211 4.40 19.12 8.38
CA GLY A 211 5.40 19.07 9.45
C GLY A 211 5.74 17.66 9.93
N VAL A 212 6.55 17.56 10.99
CA VAL A 212 6.89 16.29 11.65
C VAL A 212 6.24 16.29 13.04
N SER A 213 5.41 15.30 13.35
CA SER A 213 4.78 15.17 14.69
C SER A 213 5.77 14.62 15.71
N ALA A 214 6.46 13.55 15.35
CA ALA A 214 7.46 12.88 16.18
C ALA A 214 8.46 12.15 15.28
N SER A 215 9.70 12.03 15.72
CA SER A 215 10.70 11.25 15.01
C SER A 215 11.80 10.75 15.93
N ALA A 216 12.48 9.69 15.51
CA ALA A 216 13.68 9.18 16.16
C ALA A 216 14.73 8.78 15.14
N LYS A 217 15.94 8.67 15.67
CA LYS A 217 17.10 8.17 14.96
C LYS A 217 17.70 6.97 15.67
N GLY A 218 18.30 6.06 14.91
CA GLY A 218 18.98 4.88 15.43
C GLY A 218 19.21 3.84 14.36
N ASP A 219 20.03 2.83 14.66
CA ASP A 219 20.35 1.74 13.73
C ASP A 219 19.20 0.73 13.64
N LEU A 220 18.47 0.75 12.51
CA LEU A 220 17.29 -0.08 12.27
C LEU A 220 17.62 -1.38 11.53
N ASN A 221 18.65 -1.40 10.69
CA ASN A 221 19.01 -2.56 9.88
C ASN A 221 20.23 -3.33 10.44
N GLY A 222 20.91 -2.79 11.45
CA GLY A 222 22.07 -3.38 12.11
C GLY A 222 23.41 -3.14 11.42
N ASP A 223 23.52 -2.17 10.51
CA ASP A 223 24.73 -1.92 9.72
C ASP A 223 25.72 -0.93 10.36
N GLY A 224 25.35 -0.40 11.53
CA GLY A 224 26.11 0.57 12.32
C GLY A 224 25.91 2.03 11.91
N LEU A 225 24.97 2.31 11.00
CA LEU A 225 24.62 3.68 10.59
C LEU A 225 23.36 4.16 11.28
N GLU A 226 23.24 5.48 11.37
CA GLU A 226 22.04 6.12 11.91
C GLU A 226 20.95 6.13 10.83
N ASP A 227 19.84 5.47 11.11
CA ASP A 227 18.62 5.52 10.31
C ASP A 227 17.61 6.50 10.94
N TRP A 228 16.49 6.75 10.26
CA TRP A 228 15.46 7.67 10.76
C TRP A 228 14.06 7.08 10.60
N ALA A 229 13.20 7.33 11.58
CA ALA A 229 11.77 7.08 11.45
C ALA A 229 11.00 8.28 12.00
N GLY A 230 9.89 8.66 11.37
CA GLY A 230 9.09 9.77 11.85
C GLY A 230 7.71 9.83 11.23
N VAL A 231 6.78 10.41 11.99
CA VAL A 231 5.44 10.71 11.49
C VAL A 231 5.45 12.11 10.92
N VAL A 232 5.19 12.17 9.62
CA VAL A 232 4.99 13.41 8.88
C VAL A 232 3.49 13.65 8.77
N TRP A 233 3.07 14.88 9.05
CA TRP A 233 1.70 15.31 8.86
C TRP A 233 1.61 16.34 7.74
N ASP A 234 0.47 16.34 7.07
CA ASP A 234 0.08 17.32 6.09
C ASP A 234 -1.22 17.98 6.57
N THR A 235 -1.17 19.28 6.90
CA THR A 235 -2.40 20.01 7.17
C THR A 235 -2.96 20.60 5.89
N GLN A 236 -4.27 20.45 5.74
CA GLN A 236 -5.10 21.54 5.23
C GLN A 236 -5.92 22.07 6.42
N PRO A 237 -5.34 22.94 7.27
CA PRO A 237 -5.90 23.26 8.58
C PRO A 237 -7.28 23.92 8.47
N GLU A 238 -7.56 24.58 7.34
CA GLU A 238 -8.79 25.29 7.10
C GLU A 238 -9.94 24.39 6.60
N VAL A 239 -9.64 23.18 6.10
CA VAL A 239 -10.61 22.33 5.40
C VAL A 239 -11.15 21.19 6.26
N LEU A 240 -10.37 20.69 7.22
CA LEU A 240 -10.70 19.45 7.95
C LEU A 240 -11.04 19.66 9.44
N GLY A 241 -11.43 20.86 9.86
CA GLY A 241 -11.84 21.10 11.25
C GLY A 241 -10.73 20.82 12.28
N GLY A 242 -9.48 20.95 11.85
CA GLY A 242 -8.28 20.65 12.64
C GLY A 242 -7.61 19.32 12.32
N ASP A 243 -8.30 18.35 11.72
CA ASP A 243 -7.74 17.01 11.48
C ASP A 243 -6.51 17.04 10.55
N VAL A 244 -5.57 16.11 10.79
CA VAL A 244 -4.31 16.05 10.05
C VAL A 244 -4.14 14.70 9.39
N LEU A 245 -3.73 14.70 8.12
CA LEU A 245 -3.31 13.49 7.44
C LEU A 245 -1.87 13.20 7.84
N SER A 246 -1.59 11.98 8.28
CA SER A 246 -0.31 11.57 8.84
C SER A 246 0.22 10.32 8.15
N THR A 247 1.53 10.27 7.94
CA THR A 247 2.23 9.12 7.36
C THR A 247 3.47 8.83 8.20
N LEU A 248 3.62 7.58 8.64
CA LEU A 248 4.85 7.11 9.27
C LEU A 248 5.85 6.72 8.18
N TYR A 249 7.01 7.36 8.16
CA TYR A 249 8.12 7.03 7.28
C TYR A 249 9.24 6.34 8.04
N VAL A 250 9.94 5.44 7.34
CA VAL A 250 11.19 4.81 7.76
C VAL A 250 12.22 5.01 6.66
N LEU A 251 13.34 5.65 6.99
CA LEU A 251 14.47 5.88 6.09
C LEU A 251 15.66 5.06 6.56
N LEU A 252 16.32 4.36 5.63
CA LEU A 252 17.59 3.66 5.90
C LEU A 252 18.74 4.36 5.20
N THR A 253 19.90 4.43 5.85
CA THR A 253 21.13 4.95 5.26
C THR A 253 21.80 3.87 4.40
N ASP A 254 22.06 4.17 3.13
CA ASP A 254 22.86 3.29 2.27
C ASP A 254 24.34 3.43 2.61
N LYS A 255 24.91 2.38 3.20
CA LYS A 255 26.31 2.33 3.62
C LYS A 255 27.35 2.64 2.54
N LYS A 256 27.06 2.33 1.28
CA LYS A 256 28.01 2.55 0.18
C LYS A 256 27.97 3.99 -0.32
N LYS A 257 26.79 4.60 -0.32
CA LYS A 257 26.56 5.92 -0.91
C LYS A 257 26.48 7.05 0.12
N GLY A 258 26.24 6.75 1.40
CA GLY A 258 26.03 7.75 2.44
C GLY A 258 24.73 8.55 2.26
N VAL A 259 23.75 8.01 1.54
CA VAL A 259 22.45 8.65 1.26
C VAL A 259 21.32 7.89 1.94
N LEU A 260 20.25 8.59 2.29
CA LEU A 260 19.03 8.00 2.84
C LEU A 260 18.11 7.53 1.71
N ARG A 261 17.41 6.42 1.93
CA ARG A 261 16.30 5.96 1.09
C ARG A 261 15.11 5.62 1.97
N VAL A 262 13.89 5.83 1.48
CA VAL A 262 12.70 5.35 2.16
C VAL A 262 12.69 3.81 2.12
N ALA A 263 12.61 3.16 3.28
CA ALA A 263 12.58 1.71 3.40
C ALA A 263 11.18 1.19 3.76
N GLY A 264 10.33 2.05 4.30
CA GLY A 264 8.94 1.75 4.59
C GLY A 264 8.16 3.04 4.79
N MET A 265 6.88 3.02 4.44
CA MET A 265 5.95 4.08 4.80
C MET A 265 4.59 3.46 5.11
N SER A 266 3.81 4.14 5.95
CA SER A 266 2.42 3.78 6.18
C SER A 266 1.51 4.26 5.06
N GLU A 267 0.26 3.82 5.06
CA GLU A 267 -0.77 4.57 4.35
C GLU A 267 -0.91 5.95 5.01
N GLU A 268 -1.31 6.93 4.21
CA GLU A 268 -1.74 8.21 4.76
C GLU A 268 -2.99 7.94 5.60
N GLY A 269 -3.01 8.46 6.82
CA GLY A 269 -4.05 8.19 7.79
C GLY A 269 -4.50 9.43 8.54
N MET A 270 -5.79 9.56 8.79
CA MET A 270 -6.34 10.74 9.46
C MET A 270 -6.16 10.60 10.98
N ILE A 271 -5.49 11.58 11.59
CA ILE A 271 -5.46 11.76 13.03
C ILE A 271 -6.41 12.90 13.36
N ARG A 272 -7.47 12.57 14.09
CA ARG A 272 -8.47 13.56 14.50
C ARG A 272 -7.89 14.49 15.55
N ASN A 273 -7.70 15.75 15.19
CA ASN A 273 -7.06 16.77 16.03
C ASN A 273 -8.07 17.46 16.97
N SER A 274 -9.29 16.95 17.05
CA SER A 274 -10.37 17.45 17.93
C SER A 274 -10.11 17.13 19.41
N ASN A 275 -8.87 17.27 19.88
CA ASN A 275 -8.38 16.93 21.22
C ASN A 275 -8.42 15.44 21.59
N CYS A 276 -8.83 14.56 20.67
CA CYS A 276 -8.79 13.12 20.95
C CYS A 276 -7.40 12.57 20.76
N CYS A 277 -6.80 12.74 19.58
CA CYS A 277 -5.82 11.78 19.11
C CYS A 277 -4.53 12.48 18.69
N SER A 278 -3.39 12.01 19.18
CA SER A 278 -2.09 12.59 18.86
C SER A 278 -1.01 11.52 18.76
N VAL A 279 -0.05 11.73 17.86
CA VAL A 279 1.22 11.00 17.92
C VAL A 279 2.02 11.58 19.06
N GLU A 280 2.27 10.75 20.08
CA GLU A 280 3.01 11.15 21.27
C GLU A 280 4.51 10.98 21.07
N ASP A 281 4.90 9.81 20.55
CA ASP A 281 6.31 9.41 20.46
C ASP A 281 6.57 8.52 19.25
N VAL A 282 7.77 8.67 18.69
CA VAL A 282 8.39 7.72 17.77
C VAL A 282 9.76 7.46 18.33
N ARG A 283 10.07 6.19 18.64
CA ARG A 283 11.38 5.79 19.16
C ARG A 283 11.95 4.60 18.40
N ILE A 284 13.27 4.55 18.30
CA ILE A 284 14.00 3.42 17.73
C ILE A 284 14.69 2.66 18.86
N LYS A 285 14.37 1.38 19.02
CA LYS A 285 15.00 0.51 20.03
C LYS A 285 15.06 -0.94 19.53
N ASN A 286 16.18 -1.62 19.75
CA ASN A 286 16.36 -3.03 19.37
C ASN A 286 16.04 -3.32 17.89
N ARG A 287 16.44 -2.40 16.99
CA ARG A 287 16.17 -2.46 15.54
C ARG A 287 14.67 -2.54 15.26
N SER A 288 13.89 -1.73 15.95
CA SER A 288 12.44 -1.62 15.78
C SER A 288 12.02 -0.18 15.96
N VAL A 289 11.01 0.22 15.19
CA VAL A 289 10.31 1.49 15.35
C VAL A 289 9.15 1.24 16.31
N TYR A 290 9.06 2.01 17.39
CA TYR A 290 7.88 2.07 18.24
C TYR A 290 7.18 3.39 17.98
N LEU A 291 5.91 3.33 17.62
CA LEU A 291 5.04 4.48 17.40
C LEU A 291 4.01 4.48 18.52
N GLN A 292 3.91 5.56 19.30
CA GLN A 292 2.86 5.73 20.30
C GLN A 292 1.82 6.76 19.83
N ILE A 293 0.57 6.33 19.83
CA ILE A 293 -0.59 7.19 19.58
C ILE A 293 -1.41 7.25 20.87
N ASN A 294 -1.66 8.45 21.35
CA ASN A 294 -2.53 8.71 22.48
C ASN A 294 -3.92 9.10 21.96
N ALA A 295 -4.96 8.63 22.63
CA ALA A 295 -6.35 8.99 22.42
C ALA A 295 -6.97 9.37 23.78
N ARG A 296 -7.49 10.59 23.90
CA ARG A 296 -8.24 11.08 25.06
C ARG A 296 -9.72 11.08 24.74
N SER A 297 -10.51 10.59 25.68
CA SER A 297 -11.97 10.63 25.64
C SER A 297 -12.49 11.17 26.96
N HIS A 298 -13.80 11.44 27.05
CA HIS A 298 -14.40 11.88 28.30
C HIS A 298 -14.24 10.87 29.45
N GLY A 299 -14.09 9.57 29.14
CA GLY A 299 -13.98 8.49 30.13
C GLY A 299 -12.55 8.02 30.43
N GLY A 300 -11.52 8.66 29.86
CA GLY A 300 -10.14 8.28 30.14
C GLY A 300 -9.15 8.50 29.01
N VAL A 301 -7.95 7.96 29.21
CA VAL A 301 -6.82 8.07 28.27
C VAL A 301 -6.44 6.68 27.78
N ARG A 302 -6.35 6.53 26.47
CA ARG A 302 -5.80 5.36 25.80
C ARG A 302 -4.45 5.72 25.19
N ALA A 303 -3.43 4.91 25.45
CA ALA A 303 -2.15 4.98 24.75
C ALA A 303 -1.94 3.66 24.01
N THR A 304 -1.65 3.73 22.72
CA THR A 304 -1.36 2.53 21.91
C THR A 304 0.02 2.64 21.31
N THR A 305 0.88 1.65 21.60
CA THR A 305 2.24 1.56 21.07
C THR A 305 2.32 0.42 20.05
N TYR A 306 2.63 0.76 18.80
CA TYR A 306 2.89 -0.17 17.70
C TYR A 306 4.38 -0.44 17.61
N GLN A 307 4.78 -1.69 17.44
CA GLN A 307 6.17 -2.06 17.19
C GLN A 307 6.32 -2.60 15.77
N PHE A 308 7.01 -1.85 14.92
CA PHE A 308 7.39 -2.28 13.57
C PHE A 308 8.84 -2.74 13.52
N LYS A 309 9.09 -3.82 12.79
CA LYS A 309 10.43 -4.35 12.57
C LYS A 309 10.60 -4.80 11.12
N GLN A 310 11.79 -4.56 10.57
CA GLN A 310 12.15 -5.12 9.28
C GLN A 310 12.16 -6.65 9.37
N HIS A 311 11.41 -7.28 8.49
CA HIS A 311 11.20 -8.71 8.41
C HIS A 311 11.77 -9.25 7.09
N LYS A 312 11.47 -10.52 6.77
CA LYS A 312 11.86 -11.16 5.51
C LYS A 312 11.55 -10.25 4.31
N ASN A 313 12.45 -10.26 3.34
CA ASN A 313 12.36 -9.49 2.11
C ASN A 313 12.25 -7.96 2.33
N ASN A 314 12.94 -7.44 3.36
CA ASN A 314 12.99 -6.01 3.69
C ASN A 314 11.64 -5.35 4.03
N ALA A 315 10.56 -6.12 4.15
CA ALA A 315 9.24 -5.61 4.48
C ALA A 315 9.15 -5.21 5.97
N TRP A 316 8.49 -4.10 6.26
CA TRP A 316 8.23 -3.66 7.63
C TRP A 316 6.95 -4.27 8.16
N ARG A 317 7.06 -5.13 9.18
CA ARG A 317 5.94 -5.85 9.78
C ARG A 317 5.63 -5.31 11.17
N LEU A 318 4.35 -5.20 11.50
CA LEU A 318 3.89 -4.99 12.88
C LEU A 318 4.08 -6.30 13.65
N ILE A 319 4.94 -6.28 14.66
CA ILE A 319 5.33 -7.47 15.43
C ILE A 319 4.89 -7.41 16.89
N GLY A 320 4.53 -6.23 17.38
CA GLY A 320 4.08 -6.02 18.73
C GLY A 320 3.06 -4.90 18.80
N LEU A 321 2.11 -5.04 19.72
CA LEU A 321 1.09 -4.05 20.01
C LEU A 321 0.89 -3.98 21.51
N ARG A 322 0.97 -2.79 22.08
CA ARG A 322 0.66 -2.54 23.48
C ARG A 322 -0.46 -1.49 23.56
N ILE A 323 -1.51 -1.80 24.30
CA ILE A 323 -2.64 -0.90 24.53
C ILE A 323 -2.73 -0.66 26.03
N TYR A 324 -2.65 0.59 26.45
CA TYR A 324 -2.88 1.03 27.82
C TYR A 324 -4.15 1.85 27.85
N ASN A 325 -5.12 1.48 28.68
CA ASN A 325 -6.34 2.25 28.92
C ASN A 325 -6.37 2.64 30.40
N ALA A 326 -6.25 3.93 30.71
CA ALA A 326 -6.56 4.47 32.02
C ALA A 326 -8.01 4.93 32.04
N ILE A 327 -8.81 4.39 32.96
CA ILE A 327 -10.19 4.76 33.17
C ILE A 327 -10.19 5.80 34.29
N SER A 328 -10.49 7.05 33.95
CA SER A 328 -10.76 8.07 34.97
C SER A 328 -12.18 7.85 35.44
N GLY A 329 -12.35 7.38 36.68
CA GLY A 329 -13.67 7.37 37.31
C GLY A 329 -14.17 8.80 37.54
N ASP A 330 -15.49 9.00 37.57
CA ASP A 330 -16.05 10.11 38.36
C ASP A 330 -15.45 10.05 39.77
N GLU A 331 -15.24 11.21 40.40
CA GLU A 331 -14.41 11.52 41.61
C GLU A 331 -14.42 10.52 42.80
N SER A 332 -15.23 9.47 42.76
CA SER A 332 -15.40 8.42 43.76
C SER A 332 -14.80 7.04 43.40
N ARG A 333 -14.30 6.79 42.18
CA ARG A 333 -13.68 5.49 41.82
C ARG A 333 -12.16 5.58 41.78
N GLU A 334 -11.50 4.62 42.43
CA GLU A 334 -10.04 4.46 42.39
C GLU A 334 -9.54 4.38 40.94
N ASP A 335 -8.41 5.02 40.65
CA ASP A 335 -7.77 4.96 39.33
C ASP A 335 -7.55 3.49 38.94
N SER A 336 -8.17 3.08 37.83
CA SER A 336 -7.99 1.75 37.27
C SER A 336 -7.38 1.85 35.88
N ALA A 337 -6.49 0.92 35.56
CA ALA A 337 -5.91 0.84 34.23
C ALA A 337 -5.82 -0.61 33.74
N ILE A 338 -5.99 -0.78 32.44
CA ILE A 338 -5.87 -2.06 31.76
C ILE A 338 -4.76 -1.93 30.72
N GLU A 339 -3.72 -2.74 30.84
CA GLU A 339 -2.64 -2.85 29.87
C GLU A 339 -2.76 -4.20 29.14
N THR A 340 -2.77 -4.17 27.81
CA THR A 340 -2.71 -5.37 26.97
C THR A 340 -1.46 -5.33 26.11
N ASP A 341 -0.57 -6.30 26.29
CA ASP A 341 0.65 -6.50 25.50
C ASP A 341 0.47 -7.72 24.60
N MET A 342 0.67 -7.54 23.29
CA MET A 342 0.48 -8.56 22.27
C MET A 342 1.74 -8.73 21.45
N ASN A 343 2.23 -9.96 21.38
CA ASN A 343 3.28 -10.36 20.46
C ASN A 343 2.65 -11.01 19.22
N LEU A 344 2.56 -10.23 18.14
CA LEU A 344 1.85 -10.64 16.92
C LEU A 344 2.60 -11.71 16.10
N LEU A 345 3.83 -12.04 16.47
CA LEU A 345 4.59 -13.13 15.86
C LEU A 345 4.30 -14.48 16.52
N THR A 346 4.21 -14.48 17.85
CA THR A 346 4.03 -15.71 18.65
C THR A 346 2.57 -15.99 18.98
N GLY A 347 1.73 -14.97 18.94
CA GLY A 347 0.35 -15.04 19.37
C GLY A 347 0.15 -14.79 20.87
N ASP A 348 1.22 -14.55 21.63
CA ASP A 348 1.10 -14.37 23.08
C ASP A 348 0.44 -13.03 23.41
N VAL A 349 -0.56 -13.07 24.29
CA VAL A 349 -1.30 -11.90 24.77
C VAL A 349 -1.28 -11.90 26.30
N ILE A 350 -0.86 -10.77 26.87
CA ILE A 350 -0.82 -10.54 28.32
C ILE A 350 -1.72 -9.35 28.62
N VAL A 351 -2.74 -9.57 29.46
CA VAL A 351 -3.60 -8.52 29.99
C VAL A 351 -3.24 -8.30 31.44
N SER A 352 -3.02 -7.05 31.84
CA SER A 352 -2.69 -6.64 33.20
C SER A 352 -3.72 -5.62 33.68
N TRP A 353 -4.33 -5.87 34.83
CA TRP A 353 -5.28 -4.97 35.49
C TRP A 353 -4.63 -4.30 36.68
N HIS A 354 -4.68 -2.99 36.72
CA HIS A 354 -4.11 -2.16 37.77
C HIS A 354 -5.26 -1.51 38.54
N GLU A 355 -5.42 -1.86 39.82
CA GLU A 355 -6.38 -1.23 40.74
C GLU A 355 -5.61 -0.64 41.94
N GLY A 356 -5.72 0.69 42.13
CA GLY A 356 -5.09 1.39 43.24
C GLY A 356 -3.57 1.23 43.28
N LYS A 357 -3.00 1.01 44.49
CA LYS A 357 -1.55 0.84 44.71
C LYS A 357 -1.10 -0.64 44.74
N GLY A 358 -2.00 -1.57 44.43
CA GLY A 358 -1.71 -3.00 44.46
C GLY A 358 -0.77 -3.45 43.33
N ASN A 359 -0.30 -4.68 43.43
CA ASN A 359 0.32 -5.35 42.28
C ASN A 359 -0.75 -5.64 41.23
N PRO A 360 -0.45 -5.52 39.92
CA PRO A 360 -1.43 -5.80 38.89
C PRO A 360 -1.80 -7.28 38.85
N GLU A 361 -3.08 -7.56 38.63
CA GLU A 361 -3.54 -8.89 38.25
C GLU A 361 -3.15 -9.14 36.78
N MET A 362 -2.77 -10.36 36.43
CA MET A 362 -2.33 -10.70 35.07
C MET A 362 -3.00 -11.96 34.53
N LYS A 363 -3.44 -11.92 33.28
CA LYS A 363 -3.94 -13.07 32.52
C LYS A 363 -3.15 -13.22 31.23
N ARG A 364 -2.83 -14.47 30.90
CA ARG A 364 -2.11 -14.82 29.67
C ARG A 364 -2.98 -15.70 28.79
N ARG A 365 -2.97 -15.44 27.49
CA ARG A 365 -3.66 -16.24 26.48
C ARG A 365 -2.86 -16.25 25.18
N ARG A 366 -3.32 -17.07 24.23
CA ARG A 366 -2.76 -17.13 22.87
C ARG A 366 -3.84 -16.85 21.85
N GLU A 367 -3.49 -16.05 20.85
CA GLU A 367 -4.33 -15.75 19.69
C GLU A 367 -3.54 -15.90 18.40
N LYS A 368 -4.25 -16.16 17.29
CA LYS A 368 -3.64 -16.18 15.97
C LYS A 368 -3.87 -14.83 15.31
N PHE A 369 -2.78 -14.15 15.00
CA PHE A 369 -2.82 -12.87 14.30
C PHE A 369 -2.51 -13.03 12.81
N GLU A 370 -3.19 -12.26 11.98
CA GLU A 370 -2.82 -12.09 10.59
C GLU A 370 -1.54 -11.27 10.47
N GLU A 371 -0.81 -11.46 9.37
CA GLU A 371 0.36 -10.63 9.10
C GLU A 371 -0.06 -9.21 8.74
N PHE A 372 0.45 -8.23 9.48
CA PHE A 372 0.16 -6.83 9.27
C PHE A 372 1.43 -6.06 8.94
N TYR A 373 1.41 -5.32 7.83
CA TYR A 373 2.57 -4.62 7.29
C TYR A 373 2.42 -3.12 7.47
N LEU A 374 3.53 -2.41 7.62
CA LEU A 374 3.57 -0.95 7.74
C LEU A 374 2.84 -0.29 6.57
N SER A 375 3.00 -0.80 5.35
CA SER A 375 2.33 -0.28 4.15
C SER A 375 0.81 -0.40 4.12
N ARG A 376 0.21 -1.04 5.13
CA ARG A 376 -1.25 -1.13 5.35
C ARG A 376 -1.68 -0.45 6.65
N PHE A 377 -0.72 0.13 7.38
CA PHE A 377 -1.00 0.85 8.60
C PHE A 377 -1.62 2.19 8.24
N ASP A 378 -2.77 2.48 8.82
CA ASP A 378 -3.46 3.75 8.75
C ASP A 378 -3.75 4.17 10.20
N PHE A 379 -3.52 5.45 10.49
CA PHE A 379 -3.77 6.06 11.79
C PHE A 379 -5.26 6.09 12.17
N GLY A 380 -6.17 6.07 11.19
CA GLY A 380 -7.62 6.05 11.39
C GLY A 380 -8.22 4.65 11.52
N ASN A 381 -7.66 3.65 10.86
CA ASN A 381 -8.14 2.26 10.86
C ASN A 381 -7.18 1.32 11.58
N VAL A 382 -6.91 1.64 12.85
CA VAL A 382 -5.94 0.90 13.62
C VAL A 382 -6.43 -0.53 13.92
N PRO A 383 -5.60 -1.58 13.71
CA PRO A 383 -5.90 -2.94 14.16
C PRO A 383 -6.33 -3.08 15.62
N ALA A 384 -5.96 -2.14 16.48
CA ALA A 384 -6.23 -2.16 17.92
C ALA A 384 -7.73 -2.22 18.27
N GLU A 385 -8.63 -1.79 17.39
CA GLU A 385 -10.08 -1.95 17.57
C GLU A 385 -10.53 -3.40 17.37
N ARG A 386 -9.86 -4.15 16.49
CA ARG A 386 -10.14 -5.58 16.27
C ARG A 386 -9.66 -6.47 17.41
N PHE A 387 -8.84 -5.93 18.32
CA PHE A 387 -8.23 -6.67 19.42
C PHE A 387 -8.80 -6.33 20.79
N GLN A 388 -9.89 -5.54 20.84
CA GLN A 388 -10.61 -5.30 22.09
C GLN A 388 -11.46 -6.53 22.41
N GLU A 389 -11.27 -7.11 23.60
CA GLU A 389 -12.28 -8.02 24.15
C GLU A 389 -13.54 -7.22 24.47
N PRO A 390 -14.75 -7.79 24.28
CA PRO A 390 -15.96 -7.18 24.81
C PRO A 390 -15.84 -7.07 26.35
N PRO A 391 -16.23 -5.92 26.93
CA PRO A 391 -16.15 -5.68 28.38
C PRO A 391 -16.83 -6.76 29.23
N ASP A 392 -17.81 -7.47 28.65
CA ASP A 392 -18.72 -8.37 29.37
C ASP A 392 -18.17 -9.78 29.63
N SER A 393 -16.91 -10.08 29.28
CA SER A 393 -16.28 -11.38 29.57
C SER A 393 -15.61 -11.46 30.96
N VAL A 394 -15.77 -10.41 31.77
CA VAL A 394 -15.30 -10.34 33.16
C VAL A 394 -16.52 -10.36 34.09
N GLN A 395 -17.09 -11.55 34.29
CA GLN A 395 -17.95 -11.87 35.41
C GLN A 395 -17.46 -13.14 36.10
#